data_AF-A0A9D3WP48-F1
#
_entry.id   AF-A0A9D3WP48-F1
#
_cell.length_a   1.000
_cell.length_b   1.000
_cell.length_c   1.000
_cell.angle_alpha   90.00
_cell.angle_beta   90.00
_cell.angle_gamma   90.00
#
_symmetry.space_group_name_H-M   'P 1'
#
loop_
_entity.id
_entity.type
_entity.pdbx_description
1 polymer ?
#
loop_
_entity_poly.entity_id
_entity_poly.type
_entity_poly.pdbx_seq_one_letter_code
_entity_poly.pdbx_strand_id
1 'polypeptide(L)'
;IPEFVTQVNIALEDLSRNRMHQFDDNQFVDISKKVYDTIHDIRCSVMMIRTPEELEDISDLEEDYDAHSRTSVQTEGKTDRAKMTQLPEAEKEKIAEQVADFKKVKSKLDAEIEIWDDTSNDIIVLAKRMCVIMMEMTDFTRGRGPLKNTSDVINAAKMISESGSRMDVLARQIANQCPDQSCKQDVLAYLEQIKLYCHQLKICSQVKAEIQNLSGELIVSA
;
A
#
# COMPACT_ATOMS: atom_id res chain seq x y z
N ILE A 1 3.87 25.98 -19.19
CA ILE A 1 2.66 26.83 -19.05
C ILE A 1 2.46 27.75 -20.26
N PRO A 2 3.44 28.57 -20.71
CA PRO A 2 3.25 29.44 -21.89
C PRO A 2 2.85 28.69 -23.17
N GLU A 3 3.47 27.53 -23.42
CA GLU A 3 3.14 26.67 -24.56
C GLU A 3 1.71 26.12 -24.53
N PHE A 4 1.21 25.76 -23.34
CA PHE A 4 -0.16 25.29 -23.15
C PHE A 4 -1.17 26.40 -23.45
N VAL A 5 -0.92 27.61 -22.96
CA VAL A 5 -1.78 28.77 -23.25
C VAL A 5 -1.82 29.08 -24.74
N THR A 6 -0.66 29.08 -25.41
CA THR A 6 -0.58 29.26 -26.86
C THR A 6 -1.41 28.21 -27.59
N GLN A 7 -1.29 26.94 -27.20
CA GLN A 7 -2.02 25.87 -27.87
C GLN A 7 -3.53 25.88 -27.61
N VAL A 8 -3.97 26.26 -26.42
CA VAL A 8 -5.39 26.48 -26.12
C VAL A 8 -5.96 27.59 -27.01
N ASN A 9 -5.21 28.66 -27.23
CA ASN A 9 -5.65 29.76 -28.11
C ASN A 9 -5.76 29.31 -29.58
N ILE A 10 -4.80 28.52 -30.07
CA ILE A 10 -4.85 27.95 -31.43
C ILE A 10 -6.07 27.03 -31.57
N ALA A 11 -6.30 26.14 -30.59
CA ALA A 11 -7.46 25.26 -30.58
C ALA A 11 -8.78 26.04 -30.61
N LEU A 12 -8.89 27.12 -29.83
CA LEU A 12 -10.06 28.00 -29.81
C LEU A 12 -10.27 28.74 -31.14
N GLU A 13 -9.19 29.23 -31.76
CA GLU A 13 -9.27 29.88 -33.07
C GLU A 13 -9.74 28.89 -34.15
N ASP A 14 -9.18 27.68 -34.17
CA ASP A 14 -9.54 26.65 -35.14
C ASP A 14 -10.97 26.13 -34.93
N LEU A 15 -11.44 26.05 -33.68
CA LEU A 15 -12.82 25.74 -33.35
C LEU A 15 -13.76 26.86 -33.83
N SER A 16 -13.40 28.12 -33.60
CA SER A 16 -14.21 29.28 -34.01
C SER A 16 -14.33 29.42 -35.53
N ARG A 17 -13.29 28.99 -36.27
CA ARG A 17 -13.24 29.01 -37.75
C ARG A 17 -13.71 27.71 -38.38
N ASN A 18 -14.14 26.74 -37.57
CA ASN A 18 -14.60 25.42 -38.01
C ASN A 18 -13.53 24.64 -38.81
N ARG A 19 -12.27 24.74 -38.39
CA ARG A 19 -11.08 24.10 -38.99
C ARG A 19 -10.41 23.07 -38.09
N MET A 20 -11.14 22.51 -37.13
CA MET A 20 -10.60 21.54 -36.16
C MET A 20 -9.92 20.32 -36.80
N HIS A 21 -10.25 19.96 -38.04
CA HIS A 21 -9.60 18.86 -38.77
C HIS A 21 -8.12 19.10 -39.08
N GLN A 22 -7.64 20.34 -38.95
CA GLN A 22 -6.24 20.73 -39.17
C GLN A 22 -5.45 20.87 -37.86
N PHE A 23 -6.13 20.73 -36.73
CA PHE A 23 -5.54 20.88 -35.42
C PHE A 23 -4.75 19.62 -35.04
N ASP A 24 -3.57 19.82 -34.46
CA ASP A 24 -2.72 18.71 -34.02
C ASP A 24 -3.10 18.28 -32.59
N ASP A 25 -4.03 17.34 -32.52
CA ASP A 25 -4.52 16.76 -31.25
C ASP A 25 -3.39 16.12 -30.44
N ASN A 26 -2.42 15.47 -31.10
CA ASN A 26 -1.32 14.79 -30.41
C ASN A 26 -0.41 15.81 -29.73
N GLN A 27 -0.10 16.89 -30.42
CA GLN A 27 0.69 17.98 -29.86
C GLN A 27 -0.02 18.65 -28.67
N PHE A 28 -1.35 18.83 -28.75
CA PHE A 28 -2.13 19.38 -27.65
C PHE A 28 -2.12 18.48 -26.41
N VAL A 29 -2.26 17.17 -26.60
CA VAL A 29 -2.20 16.17 -25.53
C VAL A 29 -0.82 16.15 -24.88
N ASP A 30 0.26 16.17 -25.67
CA ASP A 30 1.63 16.16 -25.16
C ASP A 30 1.93 17.42 -24.33
N ILE A 31 1.50 18.59 -24.78
CA ILE A 31 1.69 19.85 -24.06
C ILE A 31 0.84 19.88 -22.78
N SER A 32 -0.38 19.33 -22.81
CA SER A 32 -1.23 19.18 -21.63
C SER A 32 -0.60 18.24 -20.59
N LYS A 33 -0.01 17.14 -21.05
CA LYS A 33 0.70 16.18 -20.19
C LYS A 33 1.90 16.81 -19.50
N LYS A 34 2.69 17.62 -20.22
CA LYS A 34 3.82 18.35 -19.61
C LYS A 34 3.39 19.27 -18.47
N VAL A 35 2.21 19.89 -18.54
CA VAL A 35 1.68 20.71 -17.44
C VAL A 35 1.37 19.84 -16.23
N TYR A 36 0.72 18.71 -16.43
CA TYR A 36 0.44 17.74 -15.36
C TYR A 36 1.73 17.23 -14.72
N ASP A 37 2.71 16.78 -15.51
CA ASP A 37 3.99 16.26 -15.03
C ASP A 37 4.73 17.32 -14.21
N THR A 38 4.73 18.58 -14.66
CA THR A 38 5.34 19.69 -13.91
C THR A 38 4.67 19.92 -12.55
N ILE A 39 3.34 19.90 -12.49
CA ILE A 39 2.59 20.07 -11.23
C ILE A 39 2.85 18.88 -10.30
N HIS A 40 2.90 17.68 -10.85
CA HIS A 40 3.22 16.47 -10.12
C HIS A 40 4.63 16.54 -9.51
N ASP A 41 5.62 16.96 -10.29
CA ASP A 41 7.00 17.10 -9.83
C ASP A 41 7.14 18.15 -8.73
N ILE A 42 6.40 19.27 -8.82
CA ILE A 42 6.34 20.28 -7.76
C ILE A 42 5.74 19.66 -6.49
N ARG A 43 4.63 18.92 -6.59
CA ARG A 43 4.01 18.25 -5.45
C ARG A 43 4.97 17.27 -4.79
N CYS A 44 5.62 16.41 -5.58
CA CYS A 44 6.61 15.45 -5.09
C CYS A 44 7.77 16.17 -4.40
N SER A 45 8.30 17.23 -5.01
CA SER A 45 9.40 18.02 -4.43
C SER A 45 9.01 18.68 -3.11
N VAL A 46 7.80 19.22 -3.00
CA VAL A 46 7.28 19.81 -1.75
C VAL A 46 7.07 18.74 -0.68
N MET A 47 6.55 17.56 -1.04
CA MET A 47 6.38 16.45 -0.10
C MET A 47 7.72 15.91 0.44
N MET A 48 8.79 15.95 -0.34
CA MET A 48 10.13 15.49 0.08
C MET A 48 10.82 16.44 1.07
N ILE A 49 10.34 17.68 1.23
CA ILE A 49 10.92 18.70 2.12
C ILE A 49 10.18 18.77 3.47
N ARG A 50 9.01 18.14 3.58
CA ARG A 50 8.18 18.16 4.80
C ARG A 50 8.63 17.11 5.81
N THR A 51 8.50 17.46 7.09
CA THR A 51 8.78 16.53 8.20
C THR A 51 7.63 15.52 8.38
N PRO A 52 7.88 14.31 8.90
CA PRO A 52 6.84 13.27 9.07
C PRO A 52 5.60 13.74 9.84
N GLU A 53 5.78 14.65 10.80
CA GLU A 53 4.72 15.24 11.63
C GLU A 53 3.79 16.16 10.84
N GLU A 54 4.32 16.88 9.82
CA GLU A 54 3.52 17.75 8.93
C GLU A 54 2.77 16.95 7.84
N LEU A 55 3.11 15.68 7.62
CA LEU A 55 2.42 14.81 6.67
C LEU A 55 1.19 14.13 7.29
N GLU A 56 1.18 13.92 8.62
CA GLU A 56 0.03 13.38 9.34
C GLU A 56 -1.15 14.36 9.35
N ASP A 57 -0.89 15.66 9.54
CA ASP A 57 -1.92 16.72 9.57
C ASP A 57 -2.59 16.99 8.21
N ILE A 58 -1.96 16.55 7.10
CA ILE A 58 -2.47 16.77 5.73
C ILE A 58 -3.13 15.50 5.17
N SER A 59 -2.78 14.32 5.69
CA SER A 59 -3.47 13.06 5.42
C SER A 59 -4.97 13.13 5.75
N ASP A 60 -5.33 13.92 6.76
CA ASP A 60 -6.72 14.14 7.17
C ASP A 60 -7.44 15.20 6.31
N LEU A 61 -6.71 15.99 5.51
CA LEU A 61 -7.25 17.01 4.60
C LEU A 61 -7.24 16.59 3.12
N GLU A 62 -6.52 15.52 2.76
CA GLU A 62 -6.58 14.90 1.42
C GLU A 62 -7.88 14.10 1.17
N GLU A 63 -8.83 14.08 2.12
CA GLU A 63 -10.11 13.36 1.99
C GLU A 63 -11.06 13.96 0.93
N ASP A 64 -10.88 15.21 0.47
CA ASP A 64 -11.86 15.88 -0.40
C ASP A 64 -11.38 16.18 -1.84
N TYR A 65 -10.09 16.02 -2.16
CA TYR A 65 -9.54 16.46 -3.45
C TYR A 65 -9.38 15.35 -4.50
N ASP A 66 -9.32 14.07 -4.09
CA ASP A 66 -9.16 12.95 -5.02
C ASP A 66 -10.47 12.56 -5.74
N ALA A 67 -11.60 13.17 -5.37
CA ALA A 67 -12.89 12.94 -6.03
C ALA A 67 -12.99 13.54 -7.44
N HIS A 68 -12.06 14.42 -7.86
CA HIS A 68 -12.24 15.25 -9.06
C HIS A 68 -11.25 15.04 -10.22
N SER A 69 -10.23 14.19 -10.09
CA SER A 69 -9.34 13.87 -11.23
C SER A 69 -9.93 12.78 -12.13
N ARG A 70 -11.05 13.09 -12.81
CA ARG A 70 -11.70 12.22 -13.81
C ARG A 70 -11.14 12.40 -15.23
N THR A 71 -9.82 12.46 -15.39
CA THR A 71 -9.19 12.41 -16.71
C THR A 71 -8.07 11.39 -16.74
N SER A 72 -8.46 10.13 -16.61
CA SER A 72 -7.77 9.04 -17.28
C SER A 72 -8.83 8.00 -17.62
N VAL A 73 -9.21 7.97 -18.89
CA VAL A 73 -9.83 6.78 -19.47
C VAL A 73 -8.75 5.70 -19.48
N GLN A 74 -8.56 5.01 -18.35
CA GLN A 74 -7.96 3.69 -18.35
C GLN A 74 -9.10 2.70 -18.54
N THR A 75 -9.23 2.24 -19.78
CA THR A 75 -9.92 1.00 -20.13
C THR A 75 -9.10 -0.19 -19.63
N GLU A 76 -8.98 -0.38 -18.32
CA GLU A 76 -8.55 -1.64 -17.70
C GLU A 76 -9.26 -1.77 -16.34
N GLY A 77 -9.71 -2.97 -15.98
CA GLY A 77 -10.63 -3.21 -14.86
C GLY A 77 -10.18 -2.55 -13.55
N LYS A 78 -11.14 -2.01 -12.78
CA LYS A 78 -10.90 -1.44 -11.44
C LYS A 78 -9.99 -2.37 -10.63
N THR A 79 -8.84 -1.87 -10.21
CA THR A 79 -7.89 -2.58 -9.33
C THR A 79 -8.59 -3.13 -8.09
N ASP A 80 -8.09 -4.24 -7.52
CA ASP A 80 -8.72 -4.81 -6.32
C ASP A 80 -8.67 -3.85 -5.12
N ARG A 81 -7.61 -3.03 -5.03
CA ARG A 81 -7.52 -1.93 -4.05
C ARG A 81 -8.67 -0.94 -4.21
N ALA A 82 -8.98 -0.52 -5.44
CA ALA A 82 -10.09 0.39 -5.70
C ALA A 82 -11.47 -0.22 -5.39
N LYS A 83 -11.59 -1.55 -5.37
CA LYS A 83 -12.82 -2.21 -4.90
C LYS A 83 -12.98 -2.10 -3.38
N MET A 84 -11.88 -2.06 -2.61
CA MET A 84 -11.94 -1.90 -1.15
C MET A 84 -12.45 -0.53 -0.71
N THR A 85 -12.23 0.53 -1.50
CA THR A 85 -12.81 1.86 -1.22
C THR A 85 -14.32 1.93 -1.46
N GLN A 86 -14.87 0.97 -2.20
CA GLN A 86 -16.29 0.87 -2.55
C GLN A 86 -17.08 -0.04 -1.60
N LEU A 87 -16.46 -0.55 -0.52
CA LEU A 87 -17.15 -1.38 0.47
C LEU A 87 -18.25 -0.59 1.21
N PRO A 88 -19.31 -1.26 1.68
CA PRO A 88 -20.34 -0.65 2.52
C PRO A 88 -19.75 0.01 3.77
N GLU A 89 -20.38 1.09 4.25
CA GLU A 89 -19.86 1.87 5.38
C GLU A 89 -19.72 1.03 6.66
N ALA A 90 -20.67 0.13 6.91
CA ALA A 90 -20.62 -0.79 8.05
C ALA A 90 -19.41 -1.75 8.01
N GLU A 91 -18.93 -2.13 6.83
CA GLU A 91 -17.72 -2.96 6.68
C GLU A 91 -16.45 -2.13 6.84
N LYS A 92 -16.44 -0.90 6.30
CA LYS A 92 -15.33 0.04 6.49
C LYS A 92 -15.11 0.37 7.95
N GLU A 93 -16.18 0.58 8.71
CA GLU A 93 -16.12 0.86 10.15
C GLU A 93 -15.48 -0.32 10.91
N LYS A 94 -15.89 -1.57 10.60
CA LYS A 94 -15.27 -2.78 11.17
C LYS A 94 -13.79 -2.88 10.79
N ILE A 95 -13.44 -2.60 9.54
CA ILE A 95 -12.03 -2.60 9.09
C ILE A 95 -11.24 -1.55 9.87
N ALA A 96 -11.79 -0.34 10.04
CA ALA A 96 -11.14 0.72 10.79
C ALA A 96 -10.89 0.35 12.25
N GLU A 97 -11.85 -0.29 12.92
CA GLU A 97 -11.70 -0.80 14.28
C GLU A 97 -10.56 -1.83 14.37
N GLN A 98 -10.55 -2.82 13.49
CA GLN A 98 -9.49 -3.85 13.45
C GLN A 98 -8.11 -3.26 13.15
N VAL A 99 -8.03 -2.27 12.24
CA VAL A 99 -6.79 -1.55 11.94
C VAL A 99 -6.31 -0.75 13.16
N ALA A 100 -7.21 -0.14 13.92
CA ALA A 100 -6.85 0.59 15.13
C ALA A 100 -6.23 -0.35 16.19
N ASP A 101 -6.80 -1.53 16.38
CA ASP A 101 -6.23 -2.55 17.28
C ASP A 101 -4.89 -3.09 16.79
N PHE A 102 -4.75 -3.30 15.48
CA PHE A 102 -3.47 -3.65 14.87
C PHE A 102 -2.40 -2.58 15.13
N LYS A 103 -2.73 -1.29 14.97
CA LYS A 103 -1.82 -0.17 15.26
C LYS A 103 -1.35 -0.14 16.72
N LYS A 104 -2.22 -0.51 17.69
CA LYS A 104 -1.81 -0.63 19.10
C LYS A 104 -0.73 -1.68 19.30
N VAL A 105 -0.84 -2.83 18.63
CA VAL A 105 0.19 -3.88 18.68
C VAL A 105 1.46 -3.44 17.96
N LYS A 106 1.33 -2.80 16.80
CA LYS A 106 2.45 -2.25 16.03
C LYS A 106 3.26 -1.23 16.84
N SER A 107 2.60 -0.34 17.59
CA SER A 107 3.28 0.63 18.46
C SER A 107 4.14 -0.03 19.54
N LYS A 108 3.72 -1.18 20.09
CA LYS A 108 4.55 -1.95 21.02
C LYS A 108 5.80 -2.52 20.35
N LEU A 109 5.66 -2.99 19.10
CA LEU A 109 6.79 -3.48 18.31
C LEU A 109 7.77 -2.34 17.99
N ASP A 110 7.29 -1.16 17.61
CA ASP A 110 8.15 -0.01 17.32
C ASP A 110 8.97 0.38 18.55
N ALA A 111 8.33 0.50 19.71
CA ALA A 111 9.01 0.86 20.96
C ALA A 111 10.09 -0.16 21.35
N GLU A 112 9.84 -1.46 21.12
CA GLU A 112 10.84 -2.50 21.34
C GLU A 112 11.96 -2.42 20.29
N ILE A 113 11.65 -2.17 19.02
CA ILE A 113 12.67 -2.07 17.96
C ILE A 113 13.60 -0.86 18.16
N GLU A 114 13.08 0.25 18.67
CA GLU A 114 13.83 1.51 18.85
C GLU A 114 14.99 1.38 19.85
N ILE A 115 14.88 0.47 20.82
CA ILE A 115 15.94 0.26 21.81
C ILE A 115 17.10 -0.63 21.30
N TRP A 116 17.01 -1.19 20.08
CA TRP A 116 18.04 -2.04 19.49
C TRP A 116 18.74 -1.38 18.29
N ASP A 117 20.07 -1.50 18.23
CA ASP A 117 20.86 -1.22 17.01
C ASP A 117 20.74 -2.41 16.04
N ASP A 118 20.39 -2.11 14.78
CA ASP A 118 20.15 -3.11 13.74
C ASP A 118 21.37 -3.35 12.83
N THR A 119 22.48 -2.61 13.03
CA THR A 119 23.72 -2.71 12.24
C THR A 119 24.31 -4.13 12.22
N SER A 120 24.00 -4.98 13.20
CA SER A 120 24.42 -6.39 13.24
C SER A 120 23.37 -7.32 13.84
N ASN A 121 22.09 -6.95 13.75
CA ASN A 121 20.99 -7.75 14.30
C ASN A 121 19.95 -8.08 13.22
N ASP A 122 20.18 -9.20 12.53
CA ASP A 122 19.29 -9.70 11.48
C ASP A 122 17.84 -9.94 11.98
N ILE A 123 17.63 -10.27 13.26
CA ILE A 123 16.29 -10.47 13.81
C ILE A 123 15.52 -9.14 13.82
N ILE A 124 16.16 -8.04 14.22
CA ILE A 124 15.56 -6.71 14.20
C ILE A 124 15.29 -6.24 12.77
N VAL A 125 16.24 -6.45 11.86
CA VAL A 125 16.04 -6.13 10.43
C VAL A 125 14.85 -6.90 9.85
N LEU A 126 14.72 -8.19 10.17
CA LEU A 126 13.58 -9.02 9.73
C LEU A 126 12.27 -8.55 10.36
N ALA A 127 12.26 -8.19 11.65
CA ALA A 127 11.09 -7.66 12.32
C ALA A 127 10.61 -6.35 11.68
N LYS A 128 11.53 -5.40 11.42
CA LYS A 128 11.22 -4.15 10.70
C LYS A 128 10.63 -4.44 9.32
N ARG A 129 11.25 -5.34 8.55
CA ARG A 129 10.76 -5.73 7.22
C ARG A 129 9.36 -6.34 7.27
N MET A 130 9.11 -7.27 8.19
CA MET A 130 7.78 -7.88 8.37
C MET A 130 6.74 -6.84 8.77
N CYS A 131 7.09 -5.89 9.64
CA CYS A 131 6.22 -4.80 10.06
C CYS A 131 5.79 -3.91 8.88
N VAL A 132 6.73 -3.50 8.02
CA VAL A 132 6.43 -2.68 6.83
C VAL A 132 5.45 -3.41 5.90
N ILE A 133 5.73 -4.67 5.56
CA ILE A 133 4.86 -5.43 4.66
C ILE A 133 3.46 -5.63 5.27
N MET A 134 3.38 -5.88 6.58
CA MET A 134 2.11 -6.06 7.28
C MET A 134 1.28 -4.77 7.36
N MET A 135 1.94 -3.60 7.44
CA MET A 135 1.29 -2.29 7.29
C MET A 135 0.72 -2.11 5.87
N GLU A 136 1.49 -2.42 4.82
CA GLU A 136 1.02 -2.32 3.44
C GLU A 136 -0.19 -3.22 3.16
N MET A 137 -0.18 -4.44 3.70
CA MET A 137 -1.32 -5.37 3.62
C MET A 137 -2.54 -4.85 4.38
N THR A 138 -2.34 -4.22 5.54
CA THR A 138 -3.42 -3.60 6.33
C THR A 138 -3.99 -2.37 5.62
N ASP A 139 -3.18 -1.54 4.98
CA ASP A 139 -3.66 -0.40 4.21
C ASP A 139 -4.40 -0.81 2.94
N PHE A 140 -4.05 -1.94 2.34
CA PHE A 140 -4.79 -2.51 1.22
C PHE A 140 -6.26 -2.78 1.58
N THR A 141 -6.57 -3.27 2.79
CA THR A 141 -7.96 -3.53 3.21
C THR A 141 -8.78 -2.25 3.32
N ARG A 142 -8.11 -1.10 3.52
CA ARG A 142 -8.72 0.24 3.54
C ARG A 142 -8.80 0.88 2.15
N GLY A 143 -8.31 0.18 1.12
CA GLY A 143 -8.22 0.69 -0.24
C GLY A 143 -7.13 1.75 -0.45
N ARG A 144 -6.14 1.79 0.45
CA ARG A 144 -4.96 2.68 0.38
C ARG A 144 -3.68 1.85 0.22
N GLY A 145 -2.51 2.49 0.30
CA GLY A 145 -1.22 1.80 0.28
C GLY A 145 -0.74 1.36 -1.12
N PRO A 146 0.45 0.76 -1.21
CA PRO A 146 1.12 0.51 -2.49
C PRO A 146 0.61 -0.73 -3.25
N LEU A 147 -0.05 -1.68 -2.58
CA LEU A 147 -0.55 -2.92 -3.18
C LEU A 147 -1.79 -2.63 -4.02
N LYS A 148 -1.81 -3.04 -5.30
CA LYS A 148 -2.91 -2.71 -6.22
C LYS A 148 -3.86 -3.87 -6.43
N ASN A 149 -3.32 -5.08 -6.52
CA ASN A 149 -4.04 -6.29 -6.90
C ASN A 149 -3.92 -7.38 -5.83
N THR A 150 -4.85 -8.34 -5.84
CA THR A 150 -4.79 -9.52 -4.94
C THR A 150 -3.47 -10.29 -5.10
N SER A 151 -2.87 -10.30 -6.30
CA SER A 151 -1.53 -10.87 -6.54
C SER A 151 -0.44 -10.23 -5.67
N ASP A 152 -0.52 -8.92 -5.45
CA ASP A 152 0.47 -8.17 -4.67
C ASP A 152 0.35 -8.55 -3.18
N VAL A 153 -0.89 -8.73 -2.70
CA VAL A 153 -1.19 -9.18 -1.32
C VAL A 153 -0.70 -10.61 -1.10
N ILE A 154 -0.86 -11.50 -2.08
CA ILE A 154 -0.34 -12.88 -2.02
C ILE A 154 1.19 -12.86 -1.95
N ASN A 155 1.84 -12.00 -2.73
CA ASN A 155 3.30 -11.87 -2.72
C ASN A 155 3.80 -11.26 -1.39
N ALA A 156 3.09 -10.27 -0.84
CA ALA A 156 3.37 -9.71 0.48
C ALA A 156 3.30 -10.79 1.58
N ALA A 157 2.26 -11.62 1.58
CA ALA A 157 2.14 -12.74 2.52
C ALA A 157 3.29 -13.76 2.38
N LYS A 158 3.74 -14.05 1.15
CA LYS A 158 4.92 -14.91 0.91
C LYS A 158 6.19 -14.29 1.49
N MET A 159 6.43 -13.00 1.25
CA MET A 159 7.60 -12.30 1.79
C MET A 159 7.64 -12.29 3.32
N ILE A 160 6.48 -12.14 3.97
CA ILE A 160 6.35 -12.28 5.43
C ILE A 160 6.70 -13.70 5.86
N SER A 161 6.16 -14.72 5.19
CA SER A 161 6.46 -16.13 5.50
C SER A 161 7.94 -16.48 5.33
N GLU A 162 8.61 -15.94 4.30
CA GLU A 162 10.05 -16.12 4.08
C GLU A 162 10.88 -15.44 5.18
N SER A 163 10.51 -14.21 5.55
CA SER A 163 11.16 -13.46 6.63
C SER A 163 10.97 -14.15 7.98
N GLY A 164 9.77 -14.64 8.28
CA GLY A 164 9.47 -15.40 9.48
C GLY A 164 10.24 -16.72 9.55
N SER A 165 10.44 -17.41 8.42
CA SER A 165 11.26 -18.64 8.38
C SER A 165 12.74 -18.36 8.64
N ARG A 166 13.28 -17.23 8.13
CA ARG A 166 14.66 -16.82 8.43
C ARG A 166 14.80 -16.39 9.90
N MET A 167 13.81 -15.69 10.45
CA MET A 167 13.77 -15.32 11.86
C MET A 167 13.74 -16.56 12.76
N ASP A 168 12.97 -17.59 12.41
CA ASP A 168 12.91 -18.87 13.13
C ASP A 168 14.28 -19.54 13.23
N VAL A 169 15.03 -19.62 12.11
CA VAL A 169 16.38 -20.20 12.11
C VAL A 169 17.32 -19.46 13.07
N LEU A 170 17.36 -18.14 12.99
CA LEU A 170 18.24 -17.30 13.83
C LEU A 170 17.84 -17.40 15.31
N ALA A 171 16.56 -17.27 15.62
CA ALA A 171 16.05 -17.32 16.98
C ALA A 171 16.24 -18.70 17.61
N ARG A 172 16.10 -19.80 16.86
CA ARG A 172 16.41 -21.16 17.37
C ARG A 172 17.89 -21.34 17.68
N GLN A 173 18.79 -20.75 16.88
CA GLN A 173 20.23 -20.77 17.16
C GLN A 173 20.55 -20.06 18.49
N ILE A 174 19.90 -18.94 18.77
CA ILE A 174 20.03 -18.20 20.03
C ILE A 174 19.41 -19.00 21.18
N ALA A 175 18.19 -19.50 21.00
CA ALA A 175 17.49 -20.29 22.02
C ALA A 175 18.26 -21.56 22.41
N ASN A 176 19.01 -22.17 21.49
CA ASN A 176 19.86 -23.33 21.77
C ASN A 176 21.11 -23.00 22.59
N GLN A 177 21.53 -21.74 22.62
CA GLN A 177 22.63 -21.24 23.46
C GLN A 177 22.13 -20.76 24.83
N CYS A 178 20.82 -20.67 25.03
CA CYS A 178 20.24 -20.22 26.29
C CYS A 178 20.38 -21.32 27.38
N PRO A 179 21.04 -21.03 28.52
CA PRO A 179 21.16 -21.99 29.62
C PRO A 179 19.87 -22.11 30.45
N ASP A 180 18.98 -21.12 30.38
CA ASP A 180 17.68 -21.13 31.04
C ASP A 180 16.65 -21.86 30.18
N GLN A 181 16.21 -23.01 30.67
CA GLN A 181 15.24 -23.87 29.99
C GLN A 181 13.85 -23.23 29.88
N SER A 182 13.44 -22.39 30.83
CA SER A 182 12.15 -21.69 30.78
C SER A 182 12.17 -20.65 29.67
N CYS A 183 13.18 -19.78 29.68
CA CYS A 183 13.38 -18.77 28.64
C CYS A 183 13.45 -19.39 27.23
N LYS A 184 14.18 -20.51 27.09
CA LYS A 184 14.24 -21.27 25.83
C LYS A 184 12.85 -21.74 25.38
N GLN A 185 12.03 -22.27 26.28
CA GLN A 185 10.68 -22.75 25.95
C GLN A 185 9.77 -21.61 25.50
N ASP A 186 9.83 -20.46 26.17
CA ASP A 186 9.04 -19.29 25.81
C ASP A 186 9.37 -18.80 24.39
N VAL A 187 10.67 -18.66 24.08
CA VAL A 187 11.12 -18.28 22.72
C VAL A 187 10.61 -19.26 21.67
N LEU A 188 10.76 -20.57 21.91
CA LEU A 188 10.29 -21.58 20.96
C LEU A 188 8.77 -21.55 20.78
N ALA A 189 8.00 -21.27 21.83
CA ALA A 189 6.55 -21.14 21.75
C ALA A 189 6.13 -19.93 20.88
N TYR A 190 6.82 -18.79 21.00
CA TYR A 190 6.58 -17.64 20.14
C TYR A 190 6.96 -17.91 18.68
N LEU A 191 8.00 -18.70 18.41
CA LEU A 191 8.35 -19.10 17.04
C LEU A 191 7.28 -19.97 16.37
N GLU A 192 6.67 -20.91 17.10
CA GLU A 192 5.53 -21.68 16.57
C GLU A 192 4.31 -20.79 16.33
N GLN A 193 4.07 -19.76 17.16
CA GLN A 193 3.02 -18.77 16.90
C GLN A 193 3.30 -17.97 15.62
N ILE A 194 4.53 -17.49 15.41
CA ILE A 194 4.91 -16.78 14.18
C ILE A 194 4.66 -17.66 12.96
N LYS A 195 5.04 -18.94 13.01
CA LYS A 195 4.80 -19.91 11.94
C LYS A 195 3.30 -20.10 11.66
N LEU A 196 2.49 -20.22 12.70
CA LEU A 196 1.03 -20.33 12.58
C LEU A 196 0.45 -19.08 11.89
N TYR A 197 0.80 -17.88 12.37
CA TYR A 197 0.26 -16.63 11.82
C TYR A 197 0.75 -16.35 10.39
N CYS A 198 1.98 -16.70 10.04
CA CYS A 198 2.47 -16.65 8.66
C CYS A 198 1.63 -17.55 7.73
N HIS A 199 1.29 -18.76 8.21
CA HIS A 199 0.46 -19.68 7.45
C HIS A 199 -0.97 -19.17 7.29
N GLN A 200 -1.58 -18.66 8.37
CA GLN A 200 -2.92 -18.06 8.32
C GLN A 200 -2.96 -16.88 7.34
N LEU A 201 -1.98 -15.98 7.41
CA LEU A 201 -1.90 -14.82 6.51
C LEU A 201 -1.78 -15.24 5.04
N LYS A 202 -1.00 -16.29 4.76
CA LYS A 202 -0.90 -16.87 3.41
C LYS A 202 -2.25 -17.38 2.93
N ILE A 203 -2.97 -18.15 3.74
CA ILE A 203 -4.33 -18.62 3.40
C ILE A 203 -5.25 -17.42 3.14
N CYS A 204 -5.34 -16.47 4.08
CA CYS A 204 -6.20 -15.29 3.95
C CYS A 204 -5.92 -14.47 2.68
N SER A 205 -4.66 -14.39 2.24
CA SER A 205 -4.31 -13.70 0.99
C SER A 205 -4.80 -14.42 -0.28
N GLN A 206 -4.99 -15.75 -0.22
CA GLN A 206 -5.34 -16.58 -1.37
C GLN A 206 -6.86 -16.78 -1.52
N VAL A 207 -7.63 -16.76 -0.42
CA VAL A 207 -9.08 -17.03 -0.45
C VAL A 207 -9.81 -16.13 -1.45
N LYS A 208 -9.44 -14.85 -1.56
CA LYS A 208 -10.07 -13.93 -2.53
C LYS A 208 -9.69 -14.23 -3.99
N ALA A 209 -8.47 -14.67 -4.25
CA ALA A 209 -8.02 -15.02 -5.61
C ALA A 209 -8.63 -16.34 -6.09
N GLU A 210 -8.77 -17.32 -5.21
CA GLU A 210 -9.37 -18.62 -5.54
C GLU A 210 -10.87 -18.48 -5.82
N ILE A 211 -11.60 -17.68 -5.03
CA ILE A 211 -13.02 -17.38 -5.28
C ILE A 211 -13.21 -16.65 -6.62
N GLN A 212 -12.33 -15.71 -6.97
CA GLN A 212 -12.38 -15.01 -8.27
C GLN A 212 -12.09 -15.94 -9.46
N ASN A 213 -11.13 -16.87 -9.32
CA ASN A 213 -10.77 -17.81 -10.38
C ASN A 213 -11.81 -18.91 -10.61
N LEU A 214 -12.50 -19.35 -9.55
CA LEU A 214 -13.54 -20.37 -9.63
C LEU A 214 -14.89 -19.82 -10.09
N SER A 215 -15.23 -18.58 -9.71
CA SER A 215 -16.62 -18.13 -9.82
C SER A 215 -16.93 -17.34 -11.08
N GLY A 216 -15.98 -16.74 -11.81
CA GLY A 216 -16.24 -15.91 -13.01
C GLY A 216 -17.20 -14.71 -12.78
N GLU A 217 -17.75 -14.59 -11.59
CA GLU A 217 -18.83 -13.71 -11.18
C GLU A 217 -18.57 -13.30 -9.73
N LEU A 218 -18.66 -12.00 -9.50
CA LEU A 218 -18.09 -11.31 -8.36
C LEU A 218 -19.01 -11.46 -7.14
N ILE A 219 -18.98 -12.60 -6.47
CA ILE A 219 -19.65 -12.75 -5.18
C ILE A 219 -18.69 -12.27 -4.09
N VAL A 220 -18.75 -10.97 -3.79
CA VAL A 220 -18.31 -10.47 -2.49
C VAL A 220 -19.45 -10.82 -1.53
N SER A 221 -19.32 -11.93 -0.80
CA SER A 221 -20.32 -12.32 0.19
C SER A 221 -20.30 -11.35 1.37
N ALA A 222 -21.50 -10.86 1.70
CA ALA A 222 -21.86 -10.01 2.84
C ALA A 222 -21.62 -10.66 4.21
#